data_AF-A0A0F9DM84-F1
#
_entry.id   AF-A0A0F9DM84-F1
#
_cell.length_a   1.000
_cell.length_b   1.000
_cell.length_c   1.000
_cell.angle_alpha   90.00
_cell.angle_beta   90.00
_cell.angle_gamma   90.00
#
_symmetry.space_group_name_H-M   'P 1'
#
loop_
_entity.id
_entity.type
_entity.pdbx_description
1 polymer ?
#
loop_
_entity_poly.entity_id
_entity_poly.type
_entity_poly.pdbx_seq_one_letter_code
_entity_poly.pdbx_strand_id
1 'polypeptide(L)'
;MKRSWINRGKKGLRRTQLNRGSKRLKRSRLKSRGKKGSMFPHKRHPKFMRWMLAKLKQGPRKCDGCGRWRWTVRCHLDAKGNGAPDIGNVVLMCDGPGDTCHRKQEKRTDAFISESGRDLYEIARSYANEYAGSLR
;
A
#
# COMPACT_ATOMS: atom_id res chain seq x y z
N MET A 1 4.77 -22.14 78.87
CA MET A 1 4.52 -20.73 78.50
C MET A 1 3.85 -20.69 77.14
N LYS A 2 2.61 -20.20 77.09
CA LYS A 2 1.71 -20.20 75.92
C LYS A 2 2.10 -19.05 74.97
N ARG A 3 2.44 -19.32 73.71
CA ARG A 3 2.53 -18.27 72.67
C ARG A 3 1.39 -18.42 71.68
N SER A 4 0.71 -17.28 71.54
CA SER A 4 -0.60 -17.07 70.94
C SER A 4 -0.55 -17.17 69.42
N TRP A 5 -1.54 -17.84 68.84
CA TRP A 5 -1.81 -17.87 67.41
C TRP A 5 -2.52 -16.58 67.00
N ILE A 6 -1.89 -15.75 66.17
CA ILE A 6 -2.56 -14.60 65.55
C ILE A 6 -2.89 -14.93 64.10
N ASN A 7 -4.16 -15.30 63.89
CA ASN A 7 -4.86 -15.20 62.62
C ASN A 7 -4.99 -13.72 62.23
N ARG A 8 -4.45 -13.31 61.08
CA ARG A 8 -4.86 -12.08 60.39
C ARG A 8 -5.11 -12.39 58.91
N GLY A 9 -6.39 -12.29 58.55
CA GLY A 9 -6.94 -12.74 57.29
C GLY A 9 -6.36 -12.04 56.06
N LYS A 10 -6.10 -12.84 55.02
CA LYS A 10 -6.00 -12.36 53.65
C LYS A 10 -7.42 -12.00 53.18
N LYS A 11 -7.77 -10.72 53.32
CA LYS A 11 -8.95 -10.12 52.72
C LYS A 11 -8.97 -10.45 51.23
N GLY A 12 -10.09 -11.02 50.77
CA GLY A 12 -10.30 -11.40 49.38
C GLY A 12 -10.08 -10.23 48.43
N LEU A 13 -9.45 -10.53 47.29
CA LEU A 13 -9.40 -9.66 46.12
C LEU A 13 -10.84 -9.34 45.69
N ARG A 14 -11.33 -8.16 46.10
CA ARG A 14 -12.57 -7.60 45.56
C ARG A 14 -12.36 -7.38 44.07
N ARG A 15 -13.03 -8.20 43.28
CA ARG A 15 -13.15 -8.11 41.83
C ARG A 15 -13.76 -6.75 41.48
N THR A 16 -12.94 -5.77 41.15
CA THR A 16 -13.40 -4.46 40.68
C THR A 16 -14.13 -4.67 39.35
N GLN A 17 -15.44 -4.42 39.34
CA GLN A 17 -16.24 -4.38 38.12
C GLN A 17 -15.62 -3.32 37.19
N LEU A 18 -15.14 -3.74 36.02
CA LEU A 18 -14.84 -2.84 34.92
C LEU A 18 -16.15 -2.13 34.55
N ASN A 19 -16.27 -0.86 34.95
CA ASN A 19 -17.38 0.01 34.58
C ASN A 19 -17.54 0.01 33.05
N ARG A 20 -18.57 -0.69 32.56
CA ARG A 20 -19.05 -0.69 31.17
C ARG A 20 -19.75 0.64 30.87
N GLY A 21 -18.98 1.72 30.88
CA GLY A 21 -19.47 3.07 30.67
C GLY A 21 -18.48 3.92 29.88
N SER A 22 -17.77 3.35 28.91
CA SER A 22 -17.01 4.15 27.95
C SER A 22 -18.02 4.84 27.01
N LYS A 23 -18.49 6.02 27.42
CA LYS A 23 -19.05 7.02 26.50
C LYS A 23 -18.10 7.07 25.30
N ARG A 24 -18.62 6.68 24.14
CA ARG A 24 -17.99 6.69 22.83
C ARG A 24 -17.18 7.98 22.71
N LEU A 25 -15.88 7.93 23.02
CA LEU A 25 -14.97 9.05 22.83
C LEU A 25 -15.09 9.38 21.35
N LYS A 26 -15.70 10.54 21.05
CA LYS A 26 -15.81 11.07 19.69
C LYS A 26 -14.45 10.84 19.07
N ARG A 27 -14.39 9.94 18.07
CA ARG A 27 -13.16 9.64 17.31
C ARG A 27 -12.50 10.98 17.07
N SER A 28 -11.39 11.24 17.77
CA SER A 28 -10.60 12.42 17.52
C SER A 28 -10.25 12.32 16.05
N ARG A 29 -10.88 13.15 15.20
CA ARG A 29 -10.48 13.26 13.80
C ARG A 29 -8.99 13.50 13.88
N LEU A 30 -8.19 12.53 13.41
CA LEU A 30 -6.76 12.70 13.24
C LEU A 30 -6.65 13.90 12.32
N LYS A 31 -6.45 15.09 12.93
CA LYS A 31 -6.18 16.31 12.21
C LYS A 31 -4.87 16.01 11.52
N SER A 32 -4.94 15.77 10.22
CA SER A 32 -3.77 15.72 9.35
C SER A 32 -3.13 17.12 9.43
N ARG A 33 -2.27 17.30 10.44
CA ARG A 33 -1.38 18.45 10.53
C ARG A 33 -0.58 18.44 9.24
N GLY A 34 -0.77 19.47 8.42
CA GLY A 34 -0.16 19.63 7.12
C GLY A 34 1.35 19.48 7.15
N LYS A 35 1.83 18.26 6.95
CA LYS A 35 3.23 17.93 6.67
C LYS A 35 3.23 16.94 5.52
N LYS A 36 3.95 17.30 4.45
CA LYS A 36 4.39 16.39 3.39
C LYS A 36 4.80 15.04 4.02
N GLY A 37 4.19 13.94 3.58
CA GLY A 37 4.56 12.59 4.04
C GLY A 37 3.51 11.85 4.87
N SER A 38 2.22 11.98 4.54
CA SER A 38 1.26 11.04 5.12
C SER A 38 1.59 9.63 4.60
N MET A 39 1.94 8.71 5.51
CA MET A 39 2.35 7.33 5.20
C MET A 39 1.21 6.46 4.64
N PHE A 40 0.11 7.06 4.21
CA PHE A 40 -1.04 6.32 3.72
C PHE A 40 -0.72 5.72 2.35
N PRO A 41 -1.01 4.42 2.15
CA PRO A 41 -0.87 3.80 0.84
C PRO A 41 -1.77 4.52 -0.17
N HIS A 42 -1.45 4.37 -1.44
CA HIS A 42 -2.34 4.86 -2.49
C HIS A 42 -3.75 4.28 -2.33
N LYS A 43 -4.75 5.09 -2.66
CA LYS A 43 -6.14 4.66 -2.61
C LYS A 43 -6.42 3.81 -3.83
N ARG A 44 -6.68 2.52 -3.59
CA ARG A 44 -6.98 1.57 -4.65
C ARG A 44 -8.17 2.01 -5.49
N HIS A 45 -7.95 2.15 -6.80
CA HIS A 45 -9.01 2.45 -7.75
C HIS A 45 -9.50 1.15 -8.43
N PRO A 46 -10.64 0.57 -8.01
CA PRO A 46 -11.00 -0.81 -8.34
C PRO A 46 -11.24 -1.03 -9.85
N LYS A 47 -11.90 -0.09 -10.54
CA LYS A 47 -12.20 -0.20 -11.97
C LYS A 47 -10.91 -0.16 -12.82
N PHE A 48 -10.05 0.84 -12.59
CA PHE A 48 -8.70 0.91 -13.16
C PHE A 48 -7.88 -0.36 -12.91
N MET A 49 -7.88 -0.91 -11.68
CA MET A 49 -7.17 -2.15 -11.39
C MET A 49 -7.72 -3.35 -12.15
N ARG A 50 -9.05 -3.42 -12.33
CA ARG A 50 -9.69 -4.44 -13.15
C ARG A 50 -9.32 -4.29 -14.63
N TRP A 51 -9.24 -3.06 -15.12
CA TRP A 51 -8.80 -2.74 -16.47
C TRP A 51 -7.32 -3.15 -16.70
N MET A 52 -6.42 -2.84 -15.76
CA MET A 52 -5.03 -3.30 -15.80
C MET A 52 -4.92 -4.83 -15.77
N LEU A 53 -5.74 -5.51 -14.97
CA LEU A 53 -5.79 -6.97 -14.95
C LEU A 53 -6.28 -7.55 -16.29
N ALA A 54 -7.24 -6.89 -16.95
CA ALA A 54 -7.68 -7.30 -18.28
C ALA A 54 -6.55 -7.20 -19.30
N LYS A 55 -5.73 -6.14 -19.24
CA LYS A 55 -4.51 -6.00 -20.07
C LYS A 55 -3.52 -7.16 -19.84
N LEU A 56 -3.32 -7.59 -18.59
CA LEU A 56 -2.43 -8.72 -18.28
C LEU A 56 -2.95 -10.07 -18.79
N LYS A 57 -4.27 -10.24 -18.92
CA LYS A 57 -4.88 -11.48 -19.43
C LYS A 57 -4.74 -11.66 -20.94
N GLN A 58 -4.37 -10.61 -21.68
CA GLN A 58 -4.20 -10.67 -23.14
C GLN A 58 -2.93 -11.45 -23.56
N GLY A 59 -2.09 -11.85 -22.61
CA GLY A 59 -0.89 -12.65 -22.86
C GLY A 59 0.40 -11.87 -22.63
N PRO A 60 1.54 -12.39 -23.13
CA PRO A 60 2.81 -11.69 -23.08
C PRO A 60 2.70 -10.31 -23.75
N ARG A 61 3.33 -9.31 -23.16
CA ARG A 61 3.40 -7.94 -23.72
C ARG A 61 4.78 -7.35 -23.55
N LYS A 62 5.05 -6.23 -24.24
CA LYS A 62 6.29 -5.48 -24.01
C LYS A 62 6.32 -4.99 -22.56
N CYS A 63 7.41 -5.30 -21.87
CA CYS A 63 7.72 -4.76 -20.55
C CYS A 63 7.98 -3.25 -20.65
N ASP A 64 7.35 -2.45 -19.79
CA ASP A 64 7.51 -0.99 -19.82
C ASP A 64 8.93 -0.54 -19.45
N GLY A 65 9.66 -1.37 -18.69
CA GLY A 65 11.04 -1.08 -18.28
C GLY A 65 12.11 -1.47 -19.31
N CYS A 66 12.03 -2.65 -19.95
CA CYS A 66 13.06 -3.12 -20.89
C CYS A 66 12.60 -3.26 -22.34
N GLY A 67 11.32 -3.04 -22.64
CA GLY A 67 10.74 -3.13 -23.99
C GLY A 67 10.61 -4.55 -24.57
N ARG A 68 11.13 -5.58 -23.89
CA ARG A 68 11.09 -6.97 -24.35
C ARG A 68 9.72 -7.61 -24.11
N TRP A 69 9.29 -8.48 -25.02
CA TRP A 69 8.06 -9.28 -24.87
C TRP A 69 8.25 -10.31 -23.74
N ARG A 70 7.46 -10.16 -22.67
CA ARG A 70 7.49 -11.01 -21.46
C ARG A 70 6.10 -11.08 -20.83
N TRP A 71 5.91 -12.04 -19.94
CA TRP A 71 4.84 -11.94 -18.96
C TRP A 71 5.15 -10.76 -18.02
N THR A 72 4.15 -9.92 -17.77
CA THR A 72 4.31 -8.70 -16.98
C THR A 72 3.38 -8.72 -15.77
N VAL A 73 3.72 -7.92 -14.77
CA VAL A 73 2.92 -7.70 -13.56
C VAL A 73 2.73 -6.21 -13.33
N ARG A 74 1.72 -5.86 -12.53
CA ARG A 74 1.48 -4.47 -12.11
C ARG A 74 2.55 -4.05 -11.11
N CYS A 75 3.19 -2.93 -11.38
CA CYS A 75 4.26 -2.36 -10.57
C CYS A 75 3.89 -0.92 -10.21
N HIS A 76 4.01 -0.55 -8.93
CA HIS A 76 3.77 0.82 -8.48
C HIS A 76 5.07 1.61 -8.56
N LEU A 77 5.01 2.82 -9.10
CA LEU A 77 6.18 3.71 -9.18
C LEU A 77 6.50 4.29 -7.80
N ASP A 78 5.47 4.78 -7.13
CA ASP A 78 5.55 5.29 -5.77
C ASP A 78 4.81 4.36 -4.79
N ALA A 79 5.46 4.00 -3.69
CA ALA A 79 4.84 3.22 -2.62
C ALA A 79 3.96 4.08 -1.69
N LYS A 80 4.13 5.40 -1.69
CA LYS A 80 3.48 6.34 -0.77
C LYS A 80 2.82 7.47 -1.56
N GLY A 81 1.49 7.45 -1.61
CA GLY A 81 0.72 8.38 -2.43
C GLY A 81 0.10 9.56 -1.71
N ASN A 82 0.34 9.73 -0.40
CA ASN A 82 -0.46 10.61 0.44
C ASN A 82 -2.00 10.37 0.32
N GLY A 83 -2.41 9.12 0.06
CA GLY A 83 -3.80 8.78 -0.23
C GLY A 83 -4.30 9.11 -1.65
N ALA A 84 -3.41 9.54 -2.56
CA ALA A 84 -3.72 9.70 -3.97
C ALA A 84 -4.15 8.37 -4.60
N PRO A 85 -5.02 8.38 -5.63
CA PRO A 85 -5.40 7.17 -6.35
C PRO A 85 -4.19 6.45 -6.96
N ASP A 86 -4.30 5.13 -7.17
CA ASP A 86 -3.28 4.36 -7.92
C ASP A 86 -3.25 4.72 -9.42
N ILE A 87 -4.28 5.42 -9.93
CA ILE A 87 -4.34 5.85 -11.33
C ILE A 87 -3.16 6.78 -11.62
N GLY A 88 -2.41 6.50 -12.70
CA GLY A 88 -1.25 7.27 -13.08
C GLY A 88 0.03 6.93 -12.32
N ASN A 89 -0.01 5.91 -11.45
CA ASN A 89 1.15 5.46 -10.65
C ASN A 89 1.48 3.97 -10.87
N VAL A 90 0.89 3.32 -11.88
CA VAL A 90 1.07 1.90 -12.14
C VAL A 90 1.57 1.68 -13.56
N VAL A 91 2.61 0.86 -13.69
CA VAL A 91 3.16 0.37 -14.96
C VAL A 91 3.17 -1.16 -15.00
N LEU A 92 3.39 -1.75 -16.17
CA LEU A 92 3.49 -3.20 -16.35
C LEU A 92 4.91 -3.62 -16.71
N MET A 93 5.57 -4.35 -15.83
CA MET A 93 6.96 -4.78 -16.02
C MET A 93 7.13 -6.28 -15.88
N CYS A 94 8.18 -6.83 -16.47
CA CYS A 94 8.51 -8.24 -16.33
C CYS A 94 8.86 -8.57 -14.88
N ASP A 95 8.40 -9.73 -14.44
CA ASP A 95 8.65 -10.29 -13.12
C ASP A 95 8.89 -11.80 -13.22
N GLY A 96 9.61 -12.38 -12.25
CA GLY A 96 10.11 -13.74 -12.32
C GLY A 96 11.42 -13.96 -11.57
N PRO A 97 12.00 -15.17 -11.65
CA PRO A 97 13.29 -15.48 -11.05
C PRO A 97 14.43 -14.73 -11.77
N GLY A 98 15.39 -14.23 -10.99
CA GLY A 98 16.57 -13.53 -11.49
C GLY A 98 16.39 -12.01 -11.60
N ASP A 99 17.02 -11.45 -12.63
CA ASP A 99 17.18 -10.01 -12.80
C ASP A 99 16.06 -9.40 -13.65
N THR A 100 14.98 -8.96 -12.99
CA THR A 100 13.77 -8.45 -13.65
C THR A 100 13.58 -6.95 -13.47
N CYS A 101 12.89 -6.30 -14.41
CA CYS A 101 12.61 -4.86 -14.33
C CYS A 101 11.82 -4.51 -13.07
N HIS A 102 10.85 -5.35 -12.68
CA HIS A 102 10.11 -5.15 -11.44
C HIS A 102 11.03 -5.09 -10.22
N ARG A 103 11.94 -6.05 -10.06
CA ARG A 103 12.89 -6.10 -8.93
C ARG A 103 13.90 -4.96 -8.96
N LYS A 104 14.39 -4.56 -10.13
CA LYS A 104 15.33 -3.42 -10.27
C LYS A 104 14.67 -2.08 -9.93
N GLN A 105 13.41 -1.91 -10.33
CA GLN A 105 12.66 -0.69 -10.09
C GLN A 105 12.19 -0.57 -8.64
N GLU A 106 11.91 -1.67 -7.96
CA GLU A 106 11.34 -1.64 -6.61
C GLU A 106 12.17 -0.75 -5.66
N LYS A 107 11.53 0.30 -5.11
CA LYS A 107 12.12 1.34 -4.23
C LYS A 107 13.24 2.17 -4.87
N ARG A 108 13.51 2.01 -6.16
CA ARG A 108 14.57 2.69 -6.91
C ARG A 108 14.07 3.27 -8.22
N THR A 109 12.80 3.71 -8.28
CA THR A 109 12.15 4.18 -9.52
C THR A 109 12.96 5.22 -10.27
N ASP A 110 13.39 6.29 -9.61
CA ASP A 110 14.14 7.38 -10.26
C ASP A 110 15.50 6.90 -10.80
N ALA A 111 16.21 6.09 -10.01
CA ALA A 111 17.48 5.49 -10.44
C ALA A 111 17.26 4.55 -11.62
N PHE A 112 16.22 3.72 -11.58
CA PHE A 112 15.85 2.82 -12.67
C PHE A 112 15.51 3.60 -13.95
N ILE A 113 14.76 4.70 -13.85
CA ILE A 113 14.45 5.58 -15.00
C ILE A 113 15.75 6.15 -15.56
N SER A 114 16.64 6.65 -14.71
CA SER A 114 17.94 7.19 -15.12
C SER A 114 18.83 6.13 -15.80
N GLU A 115 18.84 4.90 -15.30
CA GLU A 115 19.66 3.80 -15.84
C GLU A 115 19.07 3.23 -17.15
N SER A 116 17.74 3.12 -17.23
CA SER A 116 17.04 2.52 -18.37
C SER A 116 16.74 3.51 -19.50
N GLY A 117 16.75 4.81 -19.21
CA GLY A 117 16.33 5.87 -20.15
C GLY A 117 14.82 5.84 -20.46
N ARG A 118 14.00 5.16 -19.65
CA ARG A 118 12.56 5.03 -19.85
C ARG A 118 11.80 5.87 -18.84
N ASP A 119 11.04 6.87 -19.31
CA ASP A 119 10.15 7.64 -18.44
C ASP A 119 8.92 6.82 -18.04
N LEU A 120 9.03 6.13 -16.91
CA LEU A 120 7.94 5.32 -16.37
C LEU A 120 6.75 6.17 -15.91
N TYR A 121 6.97 7.42 -15.49
CA TYR A 121 5.88 8.32 -15.07
C TYR A 121 5.02 8.72 -16.27
N GLU A 122 5.62 8.98 -17.43
CA GLU A 122 4.90 9.23 -18.68
C GLU A 122 4.07 8.01 -19.12
N ILE A 123 4.64 6.82 -19.03
CA ILE A 123 3.92 5.58 -19.33
C ILE A 123 2.73 5.39 -18.39
N ALA A 124 2.91 5.61 -17.10
CA ALA A 124 1.83 5.51 -16.11
C ALA A 124 0.71 6.53 -16.38
N ARG A 125 1.05 7.78 -16.75
CA ARG A 125 0.08 8.79 -17.21
C ARG A 125 -0.67 8.34 -18.46
N SER A 126 0.02 7.71 -19.40
CA SER A 126 -0.59 7.19 -20.62
C SER A 126 -1.65 6.12 -20.32
N TYR A 127 -1.41 5.22 -19.36
CA TYR A 127 -2.44 4.27 -18.91
C TYR A 127 -3.64 4.93 -18.24
N ALA A 128 -3.42 6.00 -17.48
CA ALA A 128 -4.51 6.76 -16.90
C ALA A 128 -5.41 7.37 -17.99
N ASN A 129 -4.79 7.93 -19.03
CA ASN A 129 -5.50 8.52 -20.18
C ASN A 129 -6.24 7.45 -21.00
N GLU A 130 -5.59 6.32 -21.28
CA GLU A 130 -6.20 5.21 -22.00
C GLU A 130 -7.42 4.65 -21.24
N TYR A 131 -7.27 4.47 -19.93
CA TYR A 131 -8.37 4.06 -19.07
C TYR A 131 -9.51 5.09 -19.09
N ALA A 132 -9.22 6.39 -19.01
CA ALA A 132 -10.23 7.43 -19.09
C ALA A 132 -10.98 7.42 -20.44
N GLY A 133 -10.27 7.15 -21.54
CA GLY A 133 -10.85 6.94 -22.86
C GLY A 133 -11.77 5.72 -22.93
N SER A 134 -11.44 4.64 -22.21
CA SER A 134 -12.25 3.41 -22.18
C SER A 134 -13.58 3.51 -21.42
N LEU A 135 -13.83 4.64 -20.73
CA LEU A 135 -15.07 4.89 -19.98
C LEU A 135 -16.12 5.66 -20.80
N ARG A 136 -15.75 6.12 -22.00
CA ARG A 136 -16.66 6.81 -22.94
C ARG A 136 -17.40 5.79 -23.79
#